data_AF-A0A3D9MUI0-F1
#
_entry.id   AF-A0A3D9MUI0-F1
#
_cell.length_a   1.000
_cell.length_b   1.000
_cell.length_c   1.000
_cell.angle_alpha   90.00
_cell.angle_beta   90.00
_cell.angle_gamma   90.00
#
_symmetry.space_group_name_H-M   'P 1'
#
loop_
_entity.id
_entity.type
_entity.pdbx_description
1 polymer ?
#
loop_
_entity_poly.entity_id
_entity_poly.type
_entity_poly.pdbx_seq_one_letter_code
_entity_poly.pdbx_strand_id
1 'polypeptide(L)'
;MHMVCNMKPHMGKALEVRPRKSTNVTLPPEVLERAKQWVINLSWASERGVREEIQEAEARRWADDNAELVAAYTMMVDRDGLPLAKCRTFKGPVRSLHEPRH
;
A
#
# COMPACT_ATOMS: atom_id res chain seq x y z
N MET A 1 3.49 7.88 -33.55
CA MET A 1 3.15 8.33 -32.19
C MET A 1 3.69 7.30 -31.20
N HIS A 2 4.96 7.42 -30.81
CA HIS A 2 5.58 6.51 -29.84
C HIS A 2 5.41 7.10 -28.44
N MET A 3 4.30 6.81 -27.78
CA MET A 3 4.24 6.93 -26.32
C MET A 3 4.88 5.66 -25.74
N VAL A 4 6.21 5.68 -25.65
CA VAL A 4 6.88 4.79 -24.71
C VAL A 4 6.62 5.40 -23.34
N CYS A 5 5.55 4.96 -22.67
CA CYS A 5 5.38 5.19 -21.24
C CYS A 5 6.57 4.55 -20.55
N ASN A 6 7.59 5.36 -20.27
CA ASN A 6 8.67 5.01 -19.35
C ASN A 6 8.08 5.05 -17.94
N MET A 7 7.18 4.10 -17.64
CA MET A 7 6.89 3.71 -16.27
C MET A 7 8.16 3.08 -15.76
N LYS A 8 9.07 3.88 -15.22
CA LYS A 8 9.92 3.40 -14.15
C LYS A 8 8.99 3.23 -12.97
N PRO A 9 8.57 2.00 -12.61
CA PRO A 9 7.99 1.83 -11.30
C PRO A 9 9.09 2.31 -10.35
N HIS A 10 8.81 3.38 -9.61
CA HIS A 10 9.46 3.58 -8.32
C HIS A 10 8.91 2.46 -7.43
N MET A 11 9.28 1.22 -7.75
CA MET A 11 9.16 0.12 -6.80
C MET A 11 9.84 0.65 -5.56
N GLY A 12 9.03 0.92 -4.53
CA GLY A 12 9.49 1.34 -3.22
C GLY A 12 10.72 0.50 -2.92
N LYS A 13 11.87 1.19 -2.86
CA LYS A 13 13.18 0.57 -2.80
C LYS A 13 13.08 -0.53 -1.75
N ALA A 14 13.23 -1.80 -2.17
CA ALA A 14 13.18 -2.92 -1.24
C ALA A 14 14.11 -2.54 -0.08
N LEU A 15 13.53 -2.36 1.10
CA LEU A 15 14.24 -1.81 2.24
C LEU A 15 15.31 -2.82 2.62
N GLU A 16 16.51 -2.62 2.08
CA GLU A 16 17.78 -3.19 2.55
C GLU A 16 17.69 -3.29 4.08
N VAL A 17 18.00 -4.45 4.66
CA VAL A 17 17.94 -4.66 6.12
C VAL A 17 19.02 -3.77 6.75
N ARG A 18 18.64 -2.53 7.02
CA ARG A 18 19.51 -1.52 7.61
C ARG A 18 19.51 -1.74 9.13
N PRO A 19 20.67 -1.57 9.78
CA PRO A 19 20.74 -1.63 11.24
C PRO A 19 19.75 -0.62 11.84
N ARG A 20 18.93 -1.11 12.78
CA ARG A 20 17.95 -0.28 13.48
C ARG A 20 18.69 0.83 14.24
N LYS A 21 18.33 2.08 13.98
CA LYS A 21 18.81 3.21 14.78
C LYS A 21 17.83 3.43 15.92
N SER A 22 18.35 3.49 17.16
CA SER A 22 17.54 3.89 18.31
C SER A 22 17.25 5.39 18.21
N THR A 23 15.97 5.74 18.29
CA THR A 23 15.48 7.12 18.34
C THR A 23 14.76 7.29 19.67
N ASN A 24 15.18 8.27 20.47
CA ASN A 24 14.48 8.58 21.71
C ASN A 24 13.20 9.36 21.37
N VAL A 25 12.05 8.90 21.87
CA VAL A 25 10.73 9.45 21.54
C VAL A 25 10.01 9.77 22.83
N THR A 26 9.46 10.98 22.93
CA THR A 26 8.67 11.42 24.10
C THR A 26 7.21 11.09 23.87
N LEU A 27 6.60 10.35 24.81
CA LEU A 27 5.20 9.94 24.75
C LEU A 27 4.50 10.28 26.07
N PRO A 28 3.18 10.52 26.07
CA PRO A 28 2.43 10.77 27.30
C PRO A 28 2.51 9.57 28.26
N PRO A 29 2.62 9.81 29.57
CA PRO A 29 2.78 8.75 30.56
C PRO A 29 1.59 7.77 30.57
N GLU A 30 0.37 8.24 30.30
CA GLU A 30 -0.82 7.39 30.22
C GLU A 30 -0.74 6.34 29.10
N VAL A 31 -0.07 6.66 28.00
CA VAL A 31 0.12 5.73 26.87
C VAL A 31 1.16 4.67 27.24
N LEU A 32 2.22 5.06 27.94
CA LEU A 32 3.25 4.14 28.42
C LEU A 32 2.70 3.15 29.45
N GLU A 33 1.92 3.63 30.41
CA GLU A 33 1.31 2.78 31.45
C GLU A 33 0.32 1.80 30.84
N ARG A 34 -0.53 2.25 29.89
CA ARG A 34 -1.38 1.35 29.12
C ARG A 34 -0.55 0.34 28.33
N ALA A 35 0.45 0.76 27.57
CA ALA A 35 1.27 -0.16 26.78
C ALA A 35 1.92 -1.27 27.65
N LYS A 36 2.37 -0.93 28.87
CA LYS A 36 2.89 -1.91 29.84
C LYS A 36 1.83 -2.90 30.30
N GLN A 37 0.62 -2.44 30.64
CA GLN A 37 -0.49 -3.31 31.07
C GLN A 37 -0.83 -4.37 30.02
N TRP A 38 -0.75 -4.00 28.74
CA TRP A 38 -1.10 -4.87 27.62
C TRP A 38 0.11 -5.59 26.99
N VAL A 39 1.30 -5.48 27.59
CA VAL A 39 2.57 -6.07 27.09
C VAL A 39 2.83 -5.72 25.61
N ILE A 40 2.52 -4.47 25.23
CA ILE A 40 2.68 -4.01 23.86
C ILE A 40 4.15 -3.66 23.61
N ASN A 41 4.71 -4.20 22.52
CA ASN A 41 6.04 -3.79 22.07
C ASN A 41 5.96 -2.40 21.42
N LEU A 42 6.28 -1.38 22.20
CA LEU A 42 6.18 0.01 21.78
C LEU A 42 7.03 0.32 20.54
N SER A 43 8.22 -0.29 20.40
CA SER A 43 9.08 -0.07 19.25
C SER A 43 8.43 -0.56 17.95
N TRP A 44 7.75 -1.72 18.00
CA TRP A 44 6.99 -2.21 16.85
C TRP A 44 5.77 -1.33 16.59
N ALA A 45 4.97 -1.02 17.63
CA ALA A 45 3.79 -0.18 17.47
C ALA A 45 4.13 1.19 16.85
N SER A 46 5.20 1.83 17.31
CA SER A 46 5.70 3.09 16.75
C SER A 46 6.20 2.93 15.32
N GLU A 47 6.97 1.88 15.01
CA GLU A 47 7.44 1.63 13.65
C GLU A 47 6.28 1.44 12.67
N ARG A 48 5.24 0.70 13.09
CA ARG A 48 4.04 0.50 12.29
C ARG A 48 3.35 1.82 12.00
N GLY A 49 3.09 2.64 13.03
CA GLY A 49 2.42 3.93 12.85
C GLY A 49 3.20 4.88 11.94
N VAL A 50 4.52 4.97 12.13
CA VAL A 50 5.38 5.79 11.27
C VAL A 50 5.38 5.30 9.82
N ARG A 51 5.38 3.98 9.60
CA ARG A 51 5.33 3.40 8.25
C ARG A 51 3.98 3.66 7.56
N GLU A 52 2.88 3.60 8.31
CA GLU A 52 1.55 3.92 7.80
C GLU A 52 1.49 5.40 7.37
N GLU A 53 1.95 6.32 8.22
CA GLU A 53 2.01 7.76 7.90
C GLU A 53 2.89 8.07 6.69
N ILE A 54 4.07 7.45 6.58
CA ILE A 54 4.96 7.62 5.41
C ILE A 54 4.26 7.16 4.13
N GLN A 55 3.62 5.99 4.14
CA GLN A 55 2.91 5.48 2.97
C GLN A 55 1.76 6.40 2.58
N GLU A 56 1.02 6.95 3.55
CA GLU A 56 -0.04 7.90 3.26
C GLU A 56 0.50 9.20 2.67
N ALA A 57 1.60 9.73 3.19
CA ALA A 57 2.26 10.92 2.64
C ALA A 57 2.80 10.68 1.21
N GLU A 58 3.42 9.52 0.97
CA GLU A 58 3.88 9.11 -0.36
C GLU A 58 2.71 8.94 -1.33
N ALA A 59 1.62 8.32 -0.89
CA ALA A 59 0.41 8.12 -1.70
C ALA A 59 -0.26 9.44 -2.06
N ARG A 60 -0.37 10.39 -1.11
CA ARG A 60 -0.89 11.74 -1.37
C ARG A 60 -0.05 12.45 -2.43
N ARG A 61 1.27 12.46 -2.26
CA ARG A 61 2.19 13.06 -3.23
C ARG A 61 2.09 12.41 -4.60
N TRP A 62 2.01 11.08 -4.65
CA TRP A 62 1.83 10.34 -5.89
C TRP A 62 0.50 10.70 -6.57
N ALA A 63 -0.58 10.84 -5.79
CA ALA A 63 -1.88 11.22 -6.32
C ALA A 63 -1.86 12.62 -6.95
N ASP A 64 -1.19 13.59 -6.32
CA ASP A 64 -1.00 14.94 -6.89
C ASP A 64 -0.20 14.88 -8.20
N ASP A 65 0.93 14.16 -8.20
CA ASP A 65 1.81 14.04 -9.37
C ASP A 65 1.16 13.28 -10.54
N ASN A 66 0.20 12.38 -10.26
CA ASN A 66 -0.41 11.49 -11.25
C ASN A 66 -1.87 11.83 -11.55
N ALA A 67 -2.41 12.92 -10.99
CA ALA A 67 -3.82 13.30 -11.17
C ALA A 67 -4.22 13.39 -12.65
N GLU A 68 -3.39 14.01 -13.49
CA GLU A 68 -3.63 14.16 -14.93
C GLU A 68 -3.55 12.81 -15.66
N LEU A 69 -2.59 11.95 -15.28
CA LEU A 69 -2.43 10.62 -15.87
C LEU A 69 -3.60 9.70 -15.51
N VAL A 70 -4.04 9.75 -14.26
CA VAL A 70 -5.20 9.00 -13.77
C VAL A 70 -6.45 9.49 -14.51
N ALA A 71 -6.67 10.80 -14.63
CA ALA A 71 -7.82 11.33 -15.36
C ALA A 71 -7.81 10.91 -16.84
N ALA A 72 -6.67 11.01 -17.53
CA ALA A 72 -6.53 10.58 -18.92
C ALA A 72 -6.77 9.06 -19.07
N TYR A 73 -6.29 8.26 -18.12
CA TYR A 73 -6.51 6.81 -18.12
C TYR A 73 -7.99 6.47 -17.85
N THR A 74 -8.63 7.12 -16.88
CA THR A 74 -10.06 6.96 -16.60
C THR A 74 -10.90 7.30 -17.84
N MET A 75 -10.60 8.39 -18.54
CA MET A 75 -11.27 8.76 -19.78
C MET A 75 -11.06 7.73 -20.90
N MET A 76 -9.85 7.17 -21.02
CA MET A 76 -9.58 6.10 -21.98
C MET A 76 -10.37 4.83 -21.66
N VAL A 77 -10.45 4.44 -20.39
CA VAL A 77 -11.22 3.27 -19.94
C VAL A 77 -12.72 3.47 -20.14
N ASP A 78 -13.24 4.68 -19.91
CA ASP A 78 -14.65 5.01 -20.15
C ASP A 78 -15.00 4.94 -21.65
N ARG A 79 -14.11 5.45 -22.51
CA ARG A 79 -14.29 5.44 -23.97
C ARG A 79 -14.12 4.05 -24.59
N ASP A 80 -13.03 3.36 -24.28
CA ASP A 80 -12.58 2.16 -25.01
C ASP A 80 -12.83 0.86 -24.22
N GLY A 81 -13.32 0.97 -22.99
CA GLY A 81 -13.37 -0.13 -22.04
C GLY A 81 -11.98 -0.49 -21.51
N LEU A 82 -11.91 -1.54 -20.67
CA LEU A 82 -10.65 -2.01 -20.11
C LEU A 82 -9.73 -2.56 -21.22
N PRO A 83 -8.54 -1.96 -21.46
CA PRO A 83 -7.67 -2.37 -22.58
C PRO A 83 -7.26 -3.85 -22.51
N LEU A 84 -7.13 -4.39 -21.29
CA LEU A 84 -6.73 -5.77 -21.02
C LEU A 84 -7.92 -6.72 -20.83
N ALA A 85 -9.16 -6.29 -21.04
CA ALA A 85 -10.34 -7.16 -20.93
C ALA A 85 -10.25 -8.39 -21.83
N LYS A 86 -9.61 -8.26 -23.00
CA LYS A 86 -9.42 -9.33 -23.98
C LYS A 86 -8.40 -10.40 -23.55
N CYS A 87 -7.54 -10.08 -22.58
CA CYS A 87 -6.46 -10.95 -22.10
C CYS A 87 -6.70 -11.46 -20.67
N ARG A 88 -7.94 -11.45 -20.17
CA ARG A 88 -8.28 -11.97 -18.84
C ARG A 88 -8.21 -13.50 -18.83
N THR A 89 -7.01 -14.05 -18.62
CA THR A 89 -6.75 -15.50 -18.62
C THR A 89 -7.17 -16.19 -17.32
N PHE A 90 -7.52 -15.45 -16.26
CA PHE A 90 -8.01 -16.06 -15.01
C PHE A 90 -9.54 -16.12 -14.97
N LYS A 91 -10.09 -17.20 -15.54
CA LYS A 91 -11.44 -17.72 -15.28
C LYS A 91 -11.33 -19.07 -14.56
N GLY A 92 -10.62 -19.12 -13.44
CA GLY A 92 -10.67 -20.30 -12.56
C GLY A 92 -12.06 -20.40 -11.93
N PRO A 93 -12.62 -21.60 -11.72
CA PRO A 93 -13.89 -21.73 -11.01
C PRO A 93 -13.70 -21.19 -9.59
N VAL A 94 -14.56 -20.26 -9.17
CA VAL A 94 -14.70 -19.91 -7.75
C VAL A 94 -15.19 -21.19 -7.08
N ARG A 95 -14.28 -21.90 -6.40
CA ARG A 95 -14.62 -23.07 -5.59
C ARG A 95 -15.55 -22.57 -4.49
N SER A 96 -16.85 -22.72 -4.69
CA SER A 96 -17.84 -22.46 -3.64
C SER A 96 -17.50 -23.40 -2.49
N LEU A 97 -17.02 -22.84 -1.39
CA LEU A 97 -16.80 -23.54 -0.13
C LEU A 97 -18.15 -23.65 0.60
N HIS A 98 -18.99 -24.53 0.09
CA HIS A 98 -20.13 -25.14 0.77
C HIS A 98 -20.30 -26.50 0.08
N GLU A 99 -20.25 -27.65 0.75
CA GLU A 99 -21.11 -28.02 1.88
C GLU A 99 -20.58 -29.31 2.59
N PRO A 100 -21.32 -29.94 3.53
CA PRO A 100 -20.87 -30.22 4.88
C PRO A 100 -20.28 -31.63 5.09
N ARG A 101 -19.59 -31.80 6.22
CA ARG A 101 -19.20 -33.13 6.73
C ARG A 101 -20.44 -33.93 7.14
N HIS A 102 -20.58 -35.13 6.57
CA HIS A 102 -21.24 -36.26 7.22
C HIS A 102 -20.19 -37.32 7.55
#